data_AF-A0A8X6V5J8-F1
#
_entry.id   AF-A0A8X6V5J8-F1
#
_cell.length_a   1.000
_cell.length_b   1.000
_cell.length_c   1.000
_cell.angle_alpha   90.00
_cell.angle_beta   90.00
_cell.angle_gamma   90.00
#
_symmetry.space_group_name_H-M   'P 1'
#
loop_
_entity.id
_entity.type
_entity.pdbx_description
1 polymer ?
#
loop_
_entity_poly.entity_id
_entity_poly.type
_entity_poly.pdbx_seq_one_letter_code
_entity_poly.pdbx_strand_id
1 'polypeptide(L)'
;MGRRRETSIDKIIGRFKSDGLIENKSGRGRKNILSDVAKRKVLKDIKMDPKLSAVKLVAETSRIMGRSVSAETVRNVIRHPGYSSRVARKKPFS
;
A
#
# COMPACT_ATOMS: atom_id res chain seq x y z
N MET A 1 28.07 -1.04 -36.10
CA MET A 1 28.37 -0.07 -35.02
C MET A 1 28.17 -0.75 -33.67
N GLY A 2 29.24 -0.95 -32.92
CA GLY A 2 29.21 -1.67 -31.63
C GLY A 2 28.70 -0.78 -30.50
N ARG A 3 27.71 -1.25 -29.75
CA ARG A 3 27.20 -0.57 -28.55
C ARG A 3 28.30 -0.52 -27.50
N ARG A 4 28.88 0.67 -27.27
CA ARG A 4 29.87 0.90 -26.20
C ARG A 4 29.21 0.50 -24.87
N ARG A 5 29.88 -0.34 -24.07
CA ARG A 5 29.38 -0.72 -22.74
C ARG A 5 29.41 0.51 -21.85
N GLU A 6 28.24 0.98 -21.43
CA GLU A 6 28.12 2.11 -20.50
C GLU A 6 28.66 1.71 -19.13
N THR A 7 29.59 2.52 -18.60
CA THR A 7 30.05 2.37 -17.23
C THR A 7 29.01 2.88 -16.24
N SER A 8 29.13 2.49 -14.96
CA SER A 8 28.27 3.04 -13.91
C SER A 8 28.39 4.57 -13.81
N ILE A 9 29.56 5.13 -14.12
CA ILE A 9 29.80 6.58 -14.14
C ILE A 9 29.00 7.24 -15.26
N ASP A 10 29.02 6.68 -16.47
CA ASP A 10 28.24 7.20 -17.60
C ASP A 10 26.73 7.26 -17.27
N LYS A 11 26.22 6.23 -16.57
CA LYS A 11 24.82 6.17 -16.12
C LYS A 11 24.49 7.22 -15.06
N ILE A 12 25.41 7.49 -14.14
CA ILE A 12 25.24 8.53 -13.11
C ILE A 12 25.24 9.92 -13.76
N ILE A 13 26.19 10.18 -14.67
CA ILE A 13 26.26 11.45 -15.42
C ILE A 13 24.99 11.64 -16.27
N GLY A 14 24.54 10.58 -16.95
CA GLY A 14 23.31 10.61 -17.72
C GLY A 14 22.10 10.95 -16.84
N ARG A 15 21.93 10.23 -15.72
CA ARG A 15 20.85 10.49 -14.76
C ARG A 15 20.91 11.91 -14.18
N PHE A 16 22.10 12.40 -13.84
CA PHE A 16 22.27 13.76 -13.33
C PHE A 16 21.86 14.81 -14.36
N LYS A 17 22.23 14.63 -15.64
CA LYS A 17 21.81 15.52 -16.73
C LYS A 17 20.30 15.49 -16.99
N SER A 18 19.67 14.32 -16.85
CA SER A 18 18.22 14.16 -17.07
C SER A 18 17.36 14.66 -15.91
N ASP A 19 17.75 14.29 -14.69
CA ASP A 19 16.91 14.42 -13.50
C ASP A 19 17.38 15.54 -12.57
N GLY A 20 18.60 16.05 -12.75
CA GLY A 20 19.24 17.02 -11.85
C GLY A 20 19.61 16.45 -10.47
N LEU A 21 19.39 15.16 -10.25
CA LEU A 21 19.57 14.49 -8.97
C LEU A 21 20.75 13.51 -9.03
N ILE A 22 21.61 13.59 -8.01
CA ILE A 22 22.68 12.61 -7.79
C ILE A 22 22.07 11.30 -7.27
N GLU A 23 21.09 11.44 -6.37
CA GLU A 23 20.34 10.33 -5.75
C GLU A 23 19.41 9.61 -6.73
N ASN A 24 19.13 8.35 -6.43
CA ASN A 24 18.15 7.57 -7.19
C ASN A 24 16.73 8.09 -6.95
N LYS A 25 15.92 8.16 -8.01
CA LYS A 25 14.48 8.45 -7.89
C LYS A 25 13.79 7.40 -7.01
N SER A 26 13.06 7.89 -6.00
CA SER A 26 12.19 7.04 -5.19
C SER A 26 11.02 6.48 -6.01
N GLY A 27 10.56 5.28 -5.67
CA GLY A 27 9.24 4.81 -6.10
C GLY A 27 9.18 4.08 -7.45
N ARG A 28 10.24 3.36 -7.84
CA ARG A 28 10.24 2.45 -9.01
C ARG A 28 9.25 1.27 -8.90
N GLY A 29 8.79 0.93 -7.69
CA GLY A 29 7.91 -0.21 -7.45
C GLY A 29 6.45 -0.01 -7.90
N ARG A 30 5.69 -1.11 -7.85
CA ARG A 30 4.24 -1.13 -8.14
C ARG A 30 3.50 -0.14 -7.25
N LYS A 31 2.72 0.75 -7.87
CA LYS A 31 1.88 1.71 -7.13
C LYS A 31 0.74 0.98 -6.41
N ASN A 32 0.32 1.53 -5.28
CA ASN A 32 -0.80 0.99 -4.53
C ASN A 32 -2.09 1.12 -5.36
N ILE A 33 -2.91 0.07 -5.35
CA ILE A 33 -4.22 0.06 -6.00
C ILE A 33 -5.19 1.00 -5.28
N LEU A 34 -5.05 1.11 -3.94
CA LEU A 34 -5.91 1.93 -3.10
C LEU A 34 -5.41 3.37 -3.00
N SER A 35 -6.32 4.32 -3.26
CA SER A 35 -6.11 5.74 -2.97
C SER A 35 -6.09 6.00 -1.47
N ASP A 36 -5.44 7.08 -1.03
CA ASP A 36 -5.38 7.41 0.40
C ASP A 36 -6.76 7.78 0.97
N VAL A 37 -7.66 8.31 0.14
CA VAL A 37 -9.05 8.58 0.50
C VAL A 37 -9.79 7.28 0.82
N ALA A 38 -9.65 6.26 -0.05
CA ALA A 38 -10.28 4.96 0.16
C ALA A 38 -9.74 4.28 1.43
N LYS A 39 -8.41 4.33 1.67
CA LYS A 39 -7.81 3.80 2.91
C LYS A 39 -8.38 4.48 4.15
N ARG A 40 -8.45 5.82 4.16
CA ARG A 40 -9.00 6.58 5.29
C ARG A 40 -10.47 6.23 5.56
N LYS A 41 -11.26 6.03 4.50
CA LYS A 41 -12.66 5.61 4.62
C LYS A 41 -12.78 4.23 5.28
N VAL A 42 -12.04 3.24 4.79
CA VAL A 42 -11.99 1.89 5.39
C VAL A 42 -11.62 1.95 6.88
N LEU A 43 -10.60 2.73 7.23
CA LEU A 43 -10.17 2.87 8.63
C LEU A 43 -11.21 3.61 9.49
N LYS A 44 -11.91 4.59 8.93
CA LYS A 44 -13.01 5.29 9.61
C LYS A 44 -14.17 4.32 9.87
N ASP A 45 -14.53 3.50 8.91
CA ASP A 45 -15.65 2.56 9.03
C ASP A 45 -15.36 1.47 10.09
N ILE A 46 -14.13 0.92 10.12
CA ILE A 46 -13.69 0.00 11.18
C ILE A 46 -13.62 0.68 12.55
N LYS A 47 -13.26 1.96 12.60
CA LYS A 47 -13.26 2.71 13.86
C LYS A 47 -14.67 2.93 14.41
N MET A 48 -15.67 3.11 13.54
CA MET A 48 -17.07 3.26 13.96
C MET A 48 -17.71 1.93 14.34
N ASP A 49 -17.49 0.89 13.54
CA ASP A 49 -17.94 -0.48 13.84
C ASP A 49 -16.79 -1.48 13.63
N PRO A 50 -16.08 -1.84 14.72
CA PRO A 50 -14.97 -2.80 14.66
C PRO A 50 -15.38 -4.22 14.25
N LYS A 51 -16.67 -4.57 14.29
CA LYS A 51 -17.18 -5.90 13.90
C LYS A 51 -17.48 -6.00 12.41
N LEU A 52 -17.33 -4.91 11.64
CA LEU A 52 -17.51 -4.93 10.21
C LEU A 52 -16.54 -5.90 9.53
N SER A 53 -17.09 -6.82 8.75
CA SER A 53 -16.31 -7.76 7.95
C SER A 53 -15.64 -7.05 6.78
N ALA A 54 -14.38 -7.40 6.53
CA ALA A 54 -13.63 -6.92 5.37
C ALA A 54 -14.35 -7.19 4.04
N VAL A 55 -15.14 -8.26 3.95
CA VAL A 55 -15.89 -8.60 2.71
C VAL A 55 -16.96 -7.55 2.40
N LYS A 56 -17.64 -7.02 3.43
CA LYS A 56 -18.63 -5.95 3.25
C LYS A 56 -17.95 -4.65 2.81
N LEU A 57 -16.82 -4.34 3.44
CA LEU A 57 -16.01 -3.16 3.11
C LEU A 57 -15.45 -3.18 1.68
N VAL A 58 -15.20 -4.36 1.10
CA VAL A 58 -14.76 -4.48 -0.30
C VAL A 58 -15.76 -3.88 -1.27
N ALA A 59 -17.06 -4.15 -1.09
CA ALA A 59 -18.09 -3.65 -2.00
C ALA A 59 -18.12 -2.11 -2.01
N GLU A 60 -18.11 -1.50 -0.82
CA GLU A 60 -18.08 -0.04 -0.68
C GLU A 60 -16.78 0.57 -1.19
N THR A 61 -15.64 -0.04 -0.85
CA THR A 61 -14.32 0.43 -1.29
C THR A 61 -14.18 0.35 -2.80
N SER A 62 -14.69 -0.72 -3.42
CA SER A 62 -14.66 -0.90 -4.88
C SER A 62 -15.56 0.11 -5.58
N ARG A 63 -16.72 0.44 -5.00
CA ARG A 63 -17.62 1.49 -5.51
C ARG A 63 -16.97 2.87 -5.46
N ILE A 64 -16.28 3.22 -4.38
CA ILE A 64 -15.56 4.50 -4.25
C ILE A 64 -14.39 4.60 -5.23
N MET A 65 -13.67 3.49 -5.42
CA MET A 65 -12.47 3.43 -6.27
C MET A 65 -12.78 3.28 -7.76
N GLY A 66 -14.00 2.84 -8.13
CA GLY A 66 -14.35 2.45 -9.50
C GLY A 66 -13.54 1.26 -10.01
N ARG A 67 -12.97 0.44 -9.12
CA ARG A 67 -12.09 -0.70 -9.44
C ARG A 67 -12.35 -1.83 -8.48
N SER A 68 -12.16 -3.07 -8.93
CA SER A 68 -12.24 -4.23 -8.04
C SER A 68 -11.05 -4.24 -7.07
N VAL A 69 -11.36 -4.48 -5.80
CA VAL A 69 -10.36 -4.61 -4.73
C VAL A 69 -10.52 -5.98 -4.10
N SER A 70 -9.41 -6.67 -3.82
CA SER A 70 -9.46 -7.95 -3.12
C SER A 70 -9.72 -7.75 -1.62
N ALA A 71 -10.41 -8.69 -0.99
CA ALA A 71 -10.63 -8.68 0.45
C ALA A 71 -9.33 -8.66 1.25
N GLU A 72 -8.27 -9.30 0.74
CA GLU A 72 -6.95 -9.27 1.35
C GLU A 72 -6.33 -7.87 1.37
N THR A 73 -6.51 -7.10 0.30
CA THR A 73 -6.02 -5.71 0.23
C THR A 73 -6.66 -4.87 1.34
N VAL A 74 -7.97 -5.02 1.55
CA VAL A 74 -8.69 -4.33 2.64
C VAL A 74 -8.18 -4.79 4.01
N ARG A 75 -7.96 -6.09 4.23
CA ARG A 75 -7.37 -6.60 5.48
C ARG A 75 -5.98 -6.03 5.74
N ASN A 76 -5.14 -5.90 4.72
CA ASN A 76 -3.80 -5.33 4.85
C ASN A 76 -3.84 -3.85 5.25
N VAL A 77 -4.80 -3.08 4.70
CA VAL A 77 -5.04 -1.69 5.13
C VAL A 77 -5.43 -1.62 6.61
N ILE A 78 -6.30 -2.52 7.07
CA ILE A 78 -6.75 -2.58 8.47
C ILE A 78 -5.60 -2.97 9.40
N ARG A 79 -4.79 -3.96 9.01
CA ARG A 79 -3.67 -4.47 9.82
C ARG A 79 -2.51 -3.49 9.93
N HIS A 80 -2.28 -2.66 8.92
CA HIS A 80 -1.14 -1.74 8.87
C HIS A 80 -1.04 -0.80 10.10
N PRO A 81 -2.12 -0.15 10.57
CA PRO A 81 -2.11 0.63 11.81
C PRO A 81 -2.23 -0.21 13.10
N GLY A 82 -2.22 -1.55 13.02
CA GLY A 82 -2.24 -2.45 14.18
C GLY A 82 -3.61 -2.97 14.61
N TYR A 83 -4.69 -2.75 13.85
CA TYR A 83 -5.97 -3.38 14.18
C TYR A 83 -5.88 -4.90 13.99
N SER A 84 -6.34 -5.62 15.01
CA SER A 84 -6.36 -7.07 15.04
C SER A 84 -7.76 -7.57 15.35
N SER A 85 -8.16 -8.65 14.69
CA SER A 85 -9.39 -9.37 15.02
C SER A 85 -9.24 -10.24 16.28
N ARG A 86 -8.04 -10.31 16.87
CA ARG A 86 -7.79 -11.13 18.05
C ARG A 86 -8.45 -10.51 19.27
N VAL A 87 -9.27 -11.31 19.93
CA VAL A 87 -9.88 -10.97 21.22
C VAL A 87 -8.89 -11.32 22.33
N ALA A 88 -8.80 -10.49 23.37
CA ALA A 88 -8.03 -10.79 24.56
C ALA A 88 -8.53 -12.10 25.18
N ARG A 89 -7.63 -13.07 25.38
CA ARG A 89 -7.98 -14.34 26.02
C ARG A 89 -7.90 -14.17 27.54
N LYS A 90 -8.85 -14.75 28.28
CA LYS A 90 -8.74 -14.82 29.75
C LYS A 90 -7.49 -15.61 30.12
N LYS A 91 -6.81 -15.18 31.18
CA LYS A 91 -5.68 -15.92 31.76
C LYS A 91 -6.20 -17.32 32.16
N PRO A 92 -5.56 -18.42 31.74
CA PRO A 92 -5.95 -19.74 32.20
C PRO A 92 -5.78 -19.81 33.71
N PHE A 93 -6.74 -20.40 34.40
CA PHE A 93 -6.63 -20.69 35.82
C PHE A 93 -5.62 -21.84 35.98
N SER A 94 -4.39 -21.49 36.35
CA SER A 94 -3.40 -22.42 36.88
C SER A 94 -3.56 -22.53 38.39
#